data_AF-A0A5F5XNT6-F1
#
_entry.id   AF-A0A5F5XNT6-F1
#
_cell.length_a   1.000
_cell.length_b   1.000
_cell.length_c   1.000
_cell.angle_alpha   90.00
_cell.angle_beta   90.00
_cell.angle_gamma   90.00
#
_symmetry.space_group_name_H-M   'P 1'
#
loop_
_entity.id
_entity.type
_entity.pdbx_description
1 polymer ?
#
loop_
_entity_poly.entity_id
_entity_poly.type
_entity_poly.pdbx_seq_one_letter_code
_entity_poly.pdbx_strand_id
1 'polypeptide(L)'
;MSIMSYNGGAVMAMKGKNCVAIAADRRFGIQAQMVTTDFQKIFPMGDRLYIGLAGLATDVQTVAQRLKFRLNLYELKEGRQIKPYTLMSMVANLLYEKRFGPYYTEPVIAGLDPKTFKPFICSLDLIGCPMVTDDFVVSGTCSEQMYGMCESLWEPNMVSWWHGVGPGSEVSTPWPPGKNVFMWHAVKRVTQVGESHSCLASGRCPETAGPWCRLAPGRTASVRRPRSDICRNSRWFLTLE
;
A
#
# COMPACT_ATOMS: atom_id res chain seq x y z
N MET A 1 -22.39 -1.22 -19.37
CA MET A 1 -21.16 -1.09 -18.54
C MET A 1 -21.29 0.15 -17.68
N SER A 2 -20.88 0.07 -16.41
CA SER A 2 -20.85 1.23 -15.51
C SER A 2 -19.62 2.10 -15.81
N ILE A 3 -19.73 3.42 -15.67
CA ILE A 3 -18.60 4.34 -15.81
C ILE A 3 -17.47 4.04 -14.81
N MET A 4 -17.81 3.49 -13.64
CA MET A 4 -16.84 3.02 -12.63
C MET A 4 -15.92 1.90 -13.16
N SER A 5 -16.43 1.09 -14.10
CA SER A 5 -15.67 -0.03 -14.69
C SER A 5 -14.79 0.36 -15.88
N TYR A 6 -14.82 1.63 -16.31
CA TYR A 6 -14.12 2.08 -17.51
C TYR A 6 -12.60 1.93 -17.40
N ASN A 7 -12.02 2.41 -16.30
CA ASN A 7 -10.59 2.22 -16.01
C ASN A 7 -10.33 0.96 -15.18
N GLY A 8 -11.34 0.55 -14.40
CA GLY A 8 -11.24 -0.49 -13.40
C GLY A 8 -10.37 -0.08 -12.22
N GLY A 9 -10.10 -1.04 -11.35
CA GLY A 9 -9.27 -0.84 -10.18
C GLY A 9 -9.88 -1.43 -8.94
N ALA A 10 -9.04 -1.61 -7.95
CA ALA A 10 -9.35 -2.27 -6.71
C ALA A 10 -8.50 -1.65 -5.60
N VAL A 11 -9.17 -1.26 -4.53
CA VAL A 11 -8.54 -0.78 -3.31
C VAL A 11 -9.17 -1.51 -2.15
N MET A 12 -8.35 -1.93 -1.21
CA MET A 12 -8.81 -2.53 0.04
C MET A 12 -7.99 -2.01 1.21
N ALA A 13 -8.62 -1.94 2.38
CA ALA A 13 -7.95 -1.70 3.63
C ALA A 13 -8.40 -2.71 4.69
N MET A 14 -7.46 -3.13 5.52
CA MET A 14 -7.68 -4.10 6.59
C MET A 14 -7.11 -3.57 7.90
N LYS A 15 -7.86 -3.79 8.98
CA LYS A 15 -7.47 -3.42 10.33
C LYS A 15 -6.77 -4.58 11.02
N GLY A 16 -5.68 -4.30 11.72
CA GLY A 16 -4.98 -5.25 12.59
C GLY A 16 -4.78 -4.69 14.01
N LYS A 17 -4.06 -5.42 14.86
CA LYS A 17 -3.71 -5.00 16.21
C LYS A 17 -2.69 -3.85 16.15
N ASN A 18 -3.15 -2.63 16.45
CA ASN A 18 -2.35 -1.39 16.41
C ASN A 18 -1.70 -1.08 15.06
N CYS A 19 -2.18 -1.67 13.97
CA CYS A 19 -1.69 -1.44 12.62
C CYS A 19 -2.86 -1.39 11.63
N VAL A 20 -2.63 -0.72 10.50
CA VAL A 20 -3.57 -0.71 9.37
C VAL A 20 -2.78 -1.00 8.10
N ALA A 21 -3.37 -1.81 7.22
CA ALA A 21 -2.85 -2.08 5.89
C ALA A 21 -3.80 -1.53 4.83
N ILE A 22 -3.23 -0.91 3.80
CA ILE A 22 -3.96 -0.51 2.60
C ILE A 22 -3.23 -1.03 1.36
N ALA A 23 -4.00 -1.58 0.42
CA ALA A 23 -3.50 -2.17 -0.80
C ALA A 23 -4.33 -1.70 -1.99
N ALA A 24 -3.66 -1.57 -3.14
CA ALA A 24 -4.30 -1.23 -4.40
C ALA A 24 -3.62 -1.91 -5.57
N ASP A 25 -4.38 -2.16 -6.63
CA ASP A 25 -3.83 -2.54 -7.92
C ASP A 25 -3.13 -1.34 -8.59
N ARG A 26 -2.26 -1.63 -9.56
CA ARG A 26 -1.50 -0.60 -10.30
C ARG A 26 -1.89 -0.48 -11.77
N ARG A 27 -2.94 -1.17 -12.19
CA ARG A 27 -3.39 -1.18 -13.58
C ARG A 27 -4.08 0.14 -13.89
N PHE A 28 -3.62 0.80 -14.96
CA PHE A 28 -4.36 1.84 -15.64
C PHE A 28 -4.71 1.35 -17.04
N GLY A 29 -6.00 1.10 -17.24
CA GLY A 29 -6.54 0.65 -18.52
C GLY A 29 -7.59 1.61 -19.05
N ILE A 30 -7.80 1.54 -20.35
CA ILE A 30 -8.96 2.09 -21.03
C ILE A 30 -9.74 0.89 -21.53
N GLN A 31 -10.80 0.51 -20.81
CA GLN A 31 -11.54 -0.72 -21.02
C GLN A 31 -10.59 -1.94 -21.04
N ALA A 32 -10.54 -2.68 -22.16
CA ALA A 32 -9.70 -3.86 -22.33
C ALA A 32 -8.21 -3.52 -22.54
N GLN A 33 -7.90 -2.33 -23.07
CA GLN A 33 -6.52 -1.95 -23.38
C GLN A 33 -5.80 -1.49 -22.11
N MET A 34 -4.64 -2.10 -21.82
CA MET A 34 -3.76 -1.64 -20.75
C MET A 34 -2.87 -0.51 -21.29
N VAL A 35 -2.81 0.60 -20.56
CA VAL A 35 -1.97 1.75 -20.89
C VAL A 35 -0.70 1.72 -20.04
N THR A 36 -0.83 1.62 -18.72
CA THR A 36 0.32 1.47 -17.82
C THR A 36 0.03 0.52 -16.65
N THR A 37 1.11 0.05 -16.02
CA THR A 37 1.06 -0.86 -14.86
C THR A 37 1.58 -0.22 -13.57
N ASP A 38 1.75 1.10 -13.56
CA ASP A 38 2.42 1.83 -12.48
C ASP A 38 1.58 2.98 -11.88
N PHE A 39 0.28 3.04 -12.19
CA PHE A 39 -0.61 4.11 -11.74
C PHE A 39 -0.83 4.11 -10.23
N GLN A 40 -0.70 5.28 -9.61
CA GLN A 40 -0.86 5.47 -8.17
C GLN A 40 -2.33 5.71 -7.82
N LYS A 41 -2.90 4.83 -6.98
CA LYS A 41 -4.28 4.96 -6.44
C LYS A 41 -4.32 5.33 -4.96
N ILE A 42 -3.20 5.16 -4.25
CA ILE A 42 -3.07 5.45 -2.83
C ILE A 42 -2.25 6.71 -2.65
N PHE A 43 -2.80 7.68 -1.93
CA PHE A 43 -2.20 8.98 -1.67
C PHE A 43 -1.99 9.19 -0.17
N PRO A 44 -0.82 9.69 0.25
CA PRO A 44 -0.58 10.06 1.65
C PRO A 44 -1.31 11.37 1.95
N MET A 45 -2.01 11.40 3.08
CA MET A 45 -2.73 12.56 3.64
C MET A 45 -2.13 13.00 4.98
N GLY A 46 -1.02 12.38 5.40
CA GLY A 46 -0.27 12.64 6.62
C GLY A 46 0.71 11.48 6.87
N ASP A 47 1.48 11.53 7.96
CA ASP A 47 2.52 10.52 8.24
C ASP A 47 1.95 9.10 8.41
N ARG A 48 0.74 9.00 8.97
CA ARG A 48 0.08 7.73 9.32
C ARG A 48 -1.35 7.66 8.79
N LEU A 49 -1.62 8.38 7.71
CA LEU A 49 -2.95 8.50 7.14
C LEU A 49 -2.88 8.47 5.61
N TYR A 50 -3.61 7.53 5.03
CA TYR A 50 -3.63 7.28 3.60
C TYR A 50 -5.07 7.22 3.10
N ILE A 51 -5.25 7.63 1.86
CA ILE A 51 -6.50 7.47 1.13
C ILE A 51 -6.24 6.74 -0.18
N GLY A 52 -6.96 5.66 -0.41
CA GLY A 52 -7.03 4.97 -1.67
C GLY A 52 -8.29 5.38 -2.42
N LEU A 53 -8.16 5.62 -3.72
CA LEU A 53 -9.27 6.05 -4.58
C LEU A 53 -9.40 5.04 -5.73
N ALA A 54 -10.55 4.39 -5.84
CA ALA A 54 -10.89 3.49 -6.94
C ALA A 54 -12.03 4.06 -7.77
N GLY A 55 -12.02 3.84 -9.09
CA GLY A 55 -13.05 4.32 -10.01
C GLY A 55 -12.47 4.94 -11.27
N LEU A 56 -13.10 6.02 -11.74
CA LEU A 56 -12.69 6.75 -12.92
C LEU A 56 -11.36 7.48 -12.65
N ALA A 57 -10.37 7.27 -13.52
CA ALA A 57 -9.01 7.77 -13.28
C ALA A 57 -8.92 9.31 -13.24
N THR A 58 -9.77 10.01 -13.97
CA THR A 58 -9.85 11.49 -13.96
C THR A 58 -10.29 12.00 -12.59
N ASP A 59 -11.27 11.32 -11.99
CA ASP A 59 -11.85 11.72 -10.72
C ASP A 59 -10.95 11.32 -9.56
N VAL A 60 -10.26 10.18 -9.67
CA VAL A 60 -9.18 9.79 -8.74
C VAL A 60 -8.15 10.91 -8.61
N GLN A 61 -7.64 11.44 -9.72
CA GLN A 61 -6.66 12.52 -9.69
C GLN A 61 -7.25 13.83 -9.17
N THR A 62 -8.43 14.20 -9.65
CA THR A 62 -9.10 15.46 -9.28
C THR A 62 -9.44 15.51 -7.79
N VAL A 63 -10.02 14.42 -7.26
CA VAL A 63 -10.38 14.31 -5.84
C VAL A 63 -9.11 14.29 -4.98
N ALA A 64 -8.06 13.55 -5.37
CA ALA A 64 -6.80 13.56 -4.64
C ALA A 64 -6.18 14.97 -4.53
N GLN A 65 -6.15 15.73 -5.64
CA GLN A 65 -5.61 17.09 -5.66
C GLN A 65 -6.47 18.06 -4.83
N ARG A 66 -7.80 18.02 -5.00
CA ARG A 66 -8.73 18.88 -4.23
C ARG A 66 -8.69 18.57 -2.73
N LEU A 67 -8.60 17.29 -2.37
CA LEU A 67 -8.51 16.88 -0.98
C LEU A 67 -7.19 17.34 -0.36
N LYS A 68 -6.07 17.18 -1.07
CA LYS A 68 -4.76 17.66 -0.63
C LYS A 68 -4.76 19.18 -0.39
N PHE A 69 -5.41 19.95 -1.26
CA PHE A 69 -5.58 21.39 -1.07
C PHE A 69 -6.36 21.73 0.21
N ARG A 70 -7.51 21.09 0.43
CA ARG A 70 -8.33 21.30 1.65
C ARG A 70 -7.61 20.86 2.92
N LEU A 71 -6.86 19.76 2.85
CA LEU A 71 -6.08 19.24 3.96
C LEU A 71 -4.96 20.19 4.35
N ASN A 72 -4.18 20.67 3.38
CA ASN A 72 -3.10 21.64 3.65
C ASN A 72 -3.64 22.92 4.29
N LEU A 73 -4.78 23.43 3.81
CA LEU A 73 -5.44 24.60 4.41
C LEU A 73 -5.91 24.32 5.84
N TYR A 74 -6.45 23.13 6.09
CA TYR A 74 -6.89 22.72 7.43
C TYR A 74 -5.71 22.65 8.40
N GLU A 75 -4.60 22.01 8.02
CA GLU A 75 -3.41 21.88 8.85
C GLU A 75 -2.76 23.24 9.15
N LEU A 76 -2.70 24.14 8.17
CA LEU A 76 -2.19 25.51 8.37
C LEU A 76 -3.08 26.34 9.29
N LYS A 77 -4.41 26.20 9.17
CA LYS A 77 -5.36 26.97 9.97
C LYS A 77 -5.43 26.50 11.42
N GLU A 78 -5.40 25.20 11.63
CA GLU A 78 -5.60 24.58 12.96
C GLU A 78 -4.27 24.28 13.68
N GLY A 79 -3.14 24.29 12.96
CA GLY A 79 -1.82 23.99 13.53
C GLY A 79 -1.67 22.57 14.07
N ARG A 80 -2.48 21.62 13.58
CA ARG A 80 -2.47 20.21 14.03
C ARG A 80 -2.68 19.25 12.85
N GLN A 81 -2.09 18.06 12.96
CA GLN A 81 -2.37 16.98 12.03
C GLN A 81 -3.84 16.55 12.11
N ILE A 82 -4.43 16.24 10.96
CA ILE A 82 -5.84 15.84 10.86
C ILE A 82 -6.08 14.45 11.49
N LYS A 83 -7.20 14.31 12.20
CA LYS A 83 -7.64 13.00 12.70
C LYS A 83 -8.31 12.19 11.58
N PRO A 84 -8.16 10.85 11.54
CA PRO A 84 -8.77 10.01 10.49
C PRO A 84 -10.29 10.20 10.36
N TYR A 85 -10.99 10.32 11.50
CA TYR A 85 -12.44 10.55 11.53
C TYR A 85 -12.83 11.93 10.93
N THR A 86 -12.00 12.95 11.16
CA THR A 86 -12.23 14.28 10.59
C THR A 86 -11.95 14.30 9.09
N LEU A 87 -10.94 13.56 8.63
CA LEU A 87 -10.69 13.38 7.20
C LEU A 87 -11.88 12.70 6.52
N MET A 88 -12.46 11.67 7.14
CA MET A 88 -13.68 11.02 6.63
C MET A 88 -14.82 12.02 6.41
N SER A 89 -15.14 12.85 7.41
CA SER A 89 -16.18 13.88 7.25
C SER A 89 -15.83 14.92 6.17
N MET A 90 -14.56 15.29 6.03
CA MET A 90 -14.12 16.20 4.98
C MET A 90 -14.32 15.61 3.57
N VAL A 91 -14.01 14.33 3.40
CA VAL A 91 -14.21 13.60 2.14
C VAL A 91 -15.70 13.43 1.84
N ALA A 92 -16.50 13.04 2.83
CA ALA A 92 -17.95 12.92 2.71
C ALA A 92 -18.58 14.23 2.22
N ASN A 93 -18.19 15.37 2.82
CA ASN A 93 -18.67 16.68 2.40
C ASN A 93 -18.25 17.02 0.96
N LEU A 94 -16.99 16.74 0.59
CA LEU A 94 -16.49 17.00 -0.77
C LEU A 94 -17.26 16.23 -1.84
N LEU A 95 -17.61 14.97 -1.57
CA LEU A 95 -18.38 14.14 -2.49
C LEU A 95 -19.85 14.58 -2.53
N TYR A 96 -20.43 14.89 -1.37
CA TYR A 96 -21.83 15.29 -1.26
C TYR A 96 -22.12 16.68 -1.85
N GLU A 97 -21.13 17.60 -1.85
CA GLU A 97 -21.21 18.89 -2.57
C GLU A 97 -21.59 18.71 -4.06
N LYS A 98 -21.28 17.54 -4.64
CA LYS A 98 -21.56 17.20 -6.03
C LYS A 98 -22.64 16.12 -6.16
N ARG A 99 -23.68 16.17 -5.32
CA ARG A 99 -24.77 15.17 -5.29
C ARG A 99 -25.46 14.90 -6.64
N PHE A 100 -25.67 15.93 -7.47
CA PHE A 100 -26.37 15.82 -8.77
C PHE A 100 -25.42 15.57 -9.96
N GLY A 101 -24.11 15.52 -9.71
CA GLY A 101 -23.08 15.22 -10.70
C GLY A 101 -21.86 14.67 -9.97
N PRO A 102 -21.94 13.44 -9.45
CA PRO A 102 -20.98 12.91 -8.49
C PRO A 102 -19.61 12.68 -9.11
N TYR A 103 -18.60 12.61 -8.25
CA TYR A 103 -17.32 12.03 -8.64
C TYR A 103 -17.47 10.52 -8.70
N TYR A 104 -17.03 9.91 -9.80
CA TYR A 104 -17.01 8.47 -9.98
C TYR A 104 -15.78 7.87 -9.31
N THR A 105 -15.73 7.99 -8.00
CA THR A 105 -14.70 7.41 -7.15
C THR A 105 -15.29 6.97 -5.82
N GLU A 106 -14.81 5.85 -5.32
CA GLU A 106 -15.18 5.28 -4.02
C GLU A 106 -13.92 5.27 -3.14
N PRO A 107 -13.77 6.25 -2.25
CA PRO A 107 -12.60 6.36 -1.38
C PRO A 107 -12.55 5.27 -0.32
N VAL A 108 -11.34 4.85 0.00
CA VAL A 108 -11.01 4.03 1.16
C VAL A 108 -9.97 4.77 1.98
N ILE A 109 -10.30 5.10 3.23
CA ILE A 109 -9.43 5.78 4.17
C ILE A 109 -8.86 4.75 5.14
N ALA A 110 -7.55 4.81 5.33
CA ALA A 110 -6.82 3.94 6.23
C ALA A 110 -5.79 4.75 7.01
N GLY A 111 -5.82 4.69 8.33
CA GLY A 111 -4.82 5.38 9.14
C GLY A 111 -4.91 5.11 10.62
N LEU A 112 -3.98 5.72 11.34
CA LEU A 112 -3.89 5.67 12.79
C LEU A 112 -4.15 7.05 13.36
N ASP A 113 -4.90 7.14 14.46
CA ASP A 113 -5.07 8.41 15.15
C ASP A 113 -3.70 8.96 15.62
N PRO A 114 -3.34 10.21 15.33
CA PRO A 114 -2.02 10.75 15.65
C PRO A 114 -1.72 10.79 17.16
N LYS A 115 -2.75 10.80 18.02
CA LYS A 115 -2.58 10.85 19.49
C LYS A 115 -2.70 9.49 20.14
N THR A 116 -3.76 8.75 19.83
CA THR A 116 -4.07 7.47 20.51
C THR A 116 -3.51 6.26 19.77
N PHE A 117 -3.04 6.42 18.53
CA PHE A 117 -2.63 5.34 17.64
C PHE A 117 -3.71 4.27 17.41
N LYS A 118 -4.98 4.62 17.62
CA LYS A 118 -6.10 3.73 17.34
C LYS A 118 -6.21 3.53 15.81
N PRO A 119 -6.25 2.28 15.32
CA PRO A 119 -6.45 2.00 13.90
C PRO A 119 -7.87 2.35 13.46
N PHE A 120 -7.97 2.98 12.31
CA PHE A 120 -9.21 3.45 11.70
C PHE A 120 -9.23 3.11 10.21
N ILE A 121 -10.32 2.51 9.77
CA ILE A 121 -10.63 2.26 8.38
C ILE A 121 -12.04 2.74 8.08
N CYS A 122 -12.25 3.24 6.86
CA CYS A 122 -13.57 3.68 6.40
C CYS A 122 -13.61 3.64 4.87
N SER A 123 -14.73 3.23 4.29
CA SER A 123 -15.02 3.44 2.88
C SER A 123 -16.11 4.49 2.72
N LEU A 124 -16.10 5.20 1.59
CA LEU A 124 -17.21 6.06 1.20
C LEU A 124 -17.73 5.64 -0.17
N ASP A 125 -19.04 5.78 -0.35
CA ASP A 125 -19.64 5.68 -1.68
C ASP A 125 -19.38 6.96 -2.51
N LEU A 126 -19.79 6.94 -3.77
CA LEU A 126 -19.64 8.06 -4.71
C LEU A 126 -20.43 9.33 -4.32
N ILE A 127 -21.40 9.25 -3.40
CA ILE A 127 -22.15 10.41 -2.89
C ILE A 127 -21.67 10.86 -1.51
N GLY A 128 -20.70 10.18 -0.89
CA GLY A 128 -20.13 10.55 0.40
C GLY A 128 -20.80 9.93 1.62
N CYS A 129 -21.50 8.80 1.51
CA CYS A 129 -21.95 8.01 2.64
C CYS A 129 -20.76 7.30 3.31
N PRO A 130 -20.43 7.60 4.57
CA PRO A 130 -19.31 6.95 5.26
C PRO A 130 -19.73 5.59 5.84
N MET A 131 -18.90 4.58 5.62
CA MET A 131 -19.03 3.24 6.20
C MET A 131 -17.77 2.92 7.01
N VAL A 132 -17.91 2.94 8.34
CA VAL A 132 -16.83 2.62 9.28
C VAL A 132 -16.99 1.16 9.72
N THR A 133 -15.93 0.37 9.58
CA THR A 133 -15.89 -1.04 10.00
C THR A 133 -14.64 -1.31 10.84
N ASP A 134 -14.68 -2.39 11.62
CA ASP A 134 -13.55 -2.82 12.44
C ASP A 134 -12.72 -3.94 11.79
N ASP A 135 -13.17 -4.47 10.64
CA ASP A 135 -12.57 -5.65 10.02
C ASP A 135 -11.77 -5.23 8.78
N PHE A 136 -12.48 -5.03 7.68
CA PHE A 136 -11.92 -4.59 6.41
C PHE A 136 -12.93 -3.75 5.62
N VAL A 137 -12.43 -3.05 4.61
CA VAL A 137 -13.20 -2.29 3.64
C VAL A 137 -12.63 -2.50 2.25
N VAL A 138 -13.49 -2.57 1.25
CA VAL A 138 -13.11 -2.82 -0.15
C VAL A 138 -13.86 -1.88 -1.07
N SER A 139 -13.22 -1.51 -2.18
CA SER A 139 -13.75 -0.58 -3.16
C SER A 139 -13.20 -0.89 -4.55
N GLY A 140 -14.02 -0.69 -5.58
CA GLY A 140 -13.66 -0.87 -6.98
C GLY A 140 -14.31 -2.08 -7.66
N THR A 141 -13.81 -2.41 -8.86
CA THR A 141 -14.47 -3.34 -9.79
C THR A 141 -14.50 -4.80 -9.38
N CYS A 142 -13.62 -5.22 -8.48
CA CYS A 142 -13.58 -6.60 -7.98
C CYS A 142 -13.99 -6.69 -6.50
N SER A 143 -14.96 -5.87 -6.09
CA SER A 143 -15.47 -5.84 -4.73
C SER A 143 -15.97 -7.21 -4.27
N GLU A 144 -16.78 -7.90 -5.06
CA GLU A 144 -17.32 -9.23 -4.74
C GLU A 144 -16.22 -10.27 -4.48
N GLN A 145 -15.19 -10.31 -5.32
CA GLN A 145 -14.06 -11.23 -5.15
C GLN A 145 -13.23 -10.87 -3.92
N MET A 146 -13.04 -9.57 -3.66
CA MET A 146 -12.32 -9.10 -2.47
C MET A 146 -13.10 -9.44 -1.20
N TYR A 147 -14.42 -9.27 -1.17
CA TYR A 147 -15.25 -9.67 -0.04
C TYR A 147 -15.09 -11.17 0.26
N GLY A 148 -15.20 -12.04 -0.75
CA GLY A 148 -15.04 -13.49 -0.54
C GLY A 148 -13.67 -13.88 0.05
N MET A 149 -12.59 -13.22 -0.38
CA MET A 149 -11.25 -13.46 0.15
C MET A 149 -11.06 -12.87 1.55
N CYS A 150 -11.56 -11.67 1.81
CA CYS A 150 -11.40 -11.01 3.11
C CYS A 150 -12.18 -11.74 4.21
N GLU A 151 -13.43 -12.14 3.93
CA GLU A 151 -14.23 -12.93 4.88
C GLU A 151 -13.58 -14.27 5.24
N SER A 152 -12.86 -14.88 4.29
CA SER A 152 -12.23 -16.18 4.51
C SER A 152 -10.88 -16.10 5.25
N LEU A 153 -10.15 -14.99 5.11
CA LEU A 153 -8.76 -14.86 5.57
C LEU A 153 -8.59 -13.91 6.76
N TRP A 154 -9.54 -13.02 6.99
CA TRP A 154 -9.42 -12.02 8.03
C TRP A 154 -9.65 -12.64 9.41
N GLU A 155 -8.77 -12.32 10.34
CA GLU A 155 -8.92 -12.69 11.75
C GLU A 155 -8.84 -11.44 12.65
N PRO A 156 -9.59 -11.42 13.76
CA PRO A 156 -9.47 -10.34 14.72
C PRO A 156 -8.06 -10.32 15.34
N ASN A 157 -7.52 -9.11 15.53
CA ASN A 157 -6.20 -8.87 16.15
C ASN A 157 -4.97 -9.42 15.40
N MET A 158 -5.03 -9.51 14.06
CA MET A 158 -3.83 -9.79 13.25
C MET A 158 -2.68 -8.81 13.54
N VAL A 159 -1.47 -9.34 13.75
CA VAL A 159 -0.25 -8.56 13.96
C VAL A 159 0.51 -8.35 12.64
N SER A 160 1.26 -7.26 12.54
CA SER A 160 2.12 -7.01 11.38
C SER A 160 3.37 -7.91 11.43
N TRP A 161 3.39 -8.91 10.56
CA TRP A 161 4.51 -9.83 10.37
C TRP A 161 5.64 -9.18 9.56
N TRP A 162 6.49 -8.38 10.18
CA TRP A 162 7.72 -7.86 9.54
C TRP A 162 9.04 -8.23 10.23
N HIS A 163 9.00 -9.13 11.21
CA HIS A 163 10.14 -9.94 11.60
C HIS A 163 9.71 -11.41 11.53
N GLY A 164 10.50 -12.27 10.88
CA GLY A 164 10.11 -13.64 10.58
C GLY A 164 9.95 -14.54 11.80
N VAL A 165 8.81 -14.48 12.49
CA VAL A 165 8.57 -15.21 13.74
C VAL A 165 7.24 -15.99 13.81
N GLY A 166 6.61 -16.45 12.72
CA GLY A 166 5.47 -17.41 12.74
C GLY A 166 4.20 -17.08 13.58
N PRO A 167 2.98 -17.41 13.11
CA PRO A 167 1.72 -17.05 13.79
C PRO A 167 1.72 -17.43 15.28
N GLY A 168 1.72 -16.45 16.18
CA GLY A 168 1.65 -16.66 17.63
C GLY A 168 2.61 -15.88 18.54
N SER A 169 3.59 -15.11 18.05
CA SER A 169 4.53 -14.40 18.96
C SER A 169 4.05 -12.99 19.32
N GLU A 170 3.66 -12.79 20.59
CA GLU A 170 3.69 -11.47 21.22
C GLU A 170 5.14 -11.01 21.31
N VAL A 171 5.52 -9.98 20.55
CA VAL A 171 6.82 -9.30 20.75
C VAL A 171 6.61 -7.81 20.89
N SER A 172 6.98 -7.36 22.09
CA SER A 172 6.93 -6.01 22.65
C SER A 172 8.12 -5.14 22.22
N THR A 173 8.59 -5.21 20.97
CA THR A 173 9.64 -4.28 20.52
C THR A 173 9.01 -3.03 19.93
N PRO A 174 9.30 -1.83 20.46
CA PRO A 174 8.81 -0.59 19.87
C PRO A 174 9.37 -0.44 18.46
N TRP A 175 8.47 -0.31 17.49
CA TRP A 175 8.83 0.21 16.18
C TRP A 175 9.57 1.55 16.35
N PRO A 176 10.55 1.88 15.50
CA PRO A 176 11.04 3.25 15.42
C PRO A 176 9.82 4.17 15.21
N PRO A 177 9.67 5.23 16.00
CA PRO A 177 8.45 6.04 15.98
C PRO A 177 8.26 6.65 14.60
N GLY A 178 7.26 6.16 13.83
CA GLY A 178 6.91 6.78 12.55
C GLY A 178 6.25 5.91 11.48
N LYS A 179 6.34 4.57 11.51
CA LYS A 179 5.92 3.73 10.36
C LYS A 179 4.98 2.57 10.74
N ASN A 180 3.74 2.89 11.13
CA ASN A 180 2.74 1.88 11.52
C ASN A 180 1.62 1.67 10.48
N VAL A 181 1.74 2.27 9.29
CA VAL A 181 0.82 2.03 8.17
C VAL A 181 1.57 1.32 7.05
N PHE A 182 1.08 0.15 6.66
CA PHE A 182 1.67 -0.65 5.60
C PHE A 182 0.99 -0.35 4.26
N MET A 183 1.79 0.13 3.31
CA MET A 183 1.40 0.25 1.90
C MET A 183 1.89 -1.00 1.18
N TRP A 184 0.98 -1.88 0.78
CA TRP A 184 1.32 -2.97 -0.15
C TRP A 184 1.25 -2.43 -1.58
N HIS A 185 2.41 -2.27 -2.21
CA HIS A 185 2.48 -2.16 -3.66
C HIS A 185 2.50 -3.58 -4.25
N ALA A 186 1.49 -3.90 -5.08
CA ALA A 186 1.52 -5.10 -5.90
C ALA A 186 2.87 -5.20 -6.64
N VAL A 187 3.52 -6.35 -6.47
CA VAL A 187 4.92 -6.67 -6.78
C VAL A 187 5.36 -6.16 -8.16
N LYS A 188 6.43 -5.36 -8.17
CA LYS A 188 7.19 -5.02 -9.38
C LYS A 188 7.91 -6.28 -9.87
N ARG A 189 7.34 -7.01 -10.84
CA ARG A 189 8.11 -8.02 -11.59
C ARG A 189 8.93 -7.25 -12.64
N VAL A 190 10.07 -6.69 -12.23
CA VAL A 190 11.02 -6.09 -13.19
C VAL A 190 11.61 -7.24 -14.01
N THR A 191 11.11 -7.41 -15.23
CA THR A 191 11.86 -8.06 -16.30
C THR A 191 13.06 -7.17 -16.62
N GLN A 192 14.22 -7.46 -16.04
CA GLN A 192 15.48 -6.91 -16.55
C GLN A 192 15.78 -7.63 -17.86
N VAL A 193 15.46 -6.96 -18.97
CA VAL A 193 16.18 -7.12 -20.23
C VAL A 193 17.62 -6.69 -19.93
N GLY A 194 18.56 -7.61 -20.08
CA GLY A 194 19.97 -7.37 -19.78
C GLY A 194 20.59 -6.40 -20.77
N GLU A 195 21.07 -5.26 -20.27
CA GLU A 195 22.12 -4.50 -20.93
C GLU A 195 23.46 -4.96 -20.36
N SER A 196 24.20 -5.67 -21.20
CA SER A 196 25.58 -6.07 -20.98
C SER A 196 26.50 -4.85 -21.15
N HIS A 197 27.07 -4.35 -20.06
CA HIS A 197 28.28 -3.53 -20.13
C HIS A 197 29.36 -4.13 -19.21
N SER A 198 30.44 -4.51 -19.87
CA SER A 198 31.69 -5.05 -19.36
C SER A 198 32.44 -4.08 -18.43
N CYS A 199 32.86 -4.54 -17.26
CA CYS A 199 33.99 -3.96 -16.54
C CYS A 199 34.89 -5.08 -16.00
N LEU A 200 36.03 -5.24 -16.68
CA LEU A 200 37.14 -6.08 -16.32
C LEU A 200 37.89 -5.53 -15.08
N ALA A 201 38.39 -6.47 -14.28
CA ALA A 201 39.66 -6.42 -13.56
C ALA A 201 40.00 -5.16 -12.72
N SER A 202 39.76 -5.26 -11.42
CA SER A 202 40.82 -4.94 -10.44
C SER A 202 40.50 -5.62 -9.11
N GLY A 203 41.37 -6.57 -8.73
CA GLY A 203 41.30 -7.26 -7.45
C GLY A 203 41.73 -6.35 -6.31
N ARG A 204 40.87 -6.28 -5.29
CA ARG A 204 41.22 -6.17 -3.85
C ARG A 204 39.94 -6.13 -3.01
N CYS A 205 39.76 -7.10 -2.11
CA CYS A 205 38.76 -7.05 -1.05
C CYS A 205 39.29 -6.20 0.12
N PRO A 206 38.53 -5.25 0.69
CA PRO A 206 38.90 -4.59 1.94
C PRO A 206 38.67 -5.51 3.16
N GLU A 207 39.66 -5.55 4.05
CA GLU A 207 39.69 -6.33 5.29
C GLU A 207 38.79 -5.71 6.38
N THR A 208 37.49 -6.02 6.38
CA THR A 208 36.63 -5.92 7.58
C THR A 208 35.42 -6.85 7.43
N ALA A 209 35.65 -8.16 7.52
CA ALA A 209 34.56 -9.15 7.58
C ALA A 209 34.85 -10.17 8.69
N GLY A 210 33.93 -10.25 9.66
CA GLY A 210 33.94 -11.24 10.74
C GLY A 210 33.76 -12.69 10.26
N PRO A 211 33.75 -13.67 11.18
CA PRO A 211 34.36 -14.99 10.98
C PRO A 211 33.57 -16.03 10.17
N TRP A 212 32.66 -15.64 9.26
CA TRP A 212 31.82 -16.57 8.49
C TRP A 212 32.22 -16.76 7.02
N CYS A 213 33.40 -16.30 6.61
CA CYS A 213 33.96 -16.53 5.27
C CYS A 213 35.25 -17.35 5.32
N ARG A 214 35.14 -18.68 5.43
CA ARG A 214 36.16 -19.61 4.94
C ARG A 214 35.51 -20.70 4.10
N LEU A 215 35.57 -20.55 2.78
CA LEU A 215 35.39 -21.65 1.84
C LEU A 215 36.74 -21.86 1.14
N ALA A 216 37.20 -23.11 1.09
CA ALA A 216 38.48 -23.51 0.50
C ALA A 216 38.47 -23.35 -1.04
N PRO A 217 39.62 -23.04 -1.67
CA PRO A 217 39.69 -22.79 -3.11
C PRO A 217 39.73 -24.11 -3.93
N GLY A 218 39.00 -24.18 -5.06
CA GLY A 218 39.27 -25.19 -6.11
C GLY A 218 38.14 -26.13 -6.55
N ARG A 219 36.85 -25.77 -6.50
CA ARG A 219 35.80 -26.54 -7.19
C ARG A 219 34.98 -25.68 -8.15
N THR A 220 35.00 -26.05 -9.41
CA THR A 220 34.11 -25.60 -10.48
C THR A 220 32.71 -26.20 -10.27
N ALA A 221 31.67 -25.36 -10.21
CA ALA A 221 30.29 -25.81 -10.07
C ALA A 221 29.60 -25.91 -11.44
N SER A 222 29.31 -27.13 -11.88
CA SER A 222 28.44 -27.42 -13.02
C SER A 222 26.96 -27.27 -12.61
N VAL A 223 26.18 -26.49 -13.35
CA VAL A 223 24.74 -26.31 -13.11
C VAL A 223 23.96 -27.49 -13.71
N ARG A 224 23.39 -28.35 -12.86
CA ARG A 224 22.28 -29.25 -13.20
C ARG A 224 21.05 -28.83 -12.37
N ARG A 225 19.91 -28.55 -13.01
CA ARG A 225 18.56 -28.54 -12.38
C ARG A 225 18.14 -30.00 -12.12
N PRO A 226 17.33 -30.40 -11.11
CA PRO A 226 16.09 -29.78 -10.57
C PRO A 226 16.03 -29.81 -9.01
N ARG A 227 15.01 -29.45 -8.22
CA ARG A 227 13.54 -29.38 -8.30
C ARG A 227 13.09 -28.46 -7.14
N SER A 228 12.10 -27.60 -7.36
CA SER A 228 11.25 -26.91 -6.36
C SER A 228 11.89 -26.47 -5.03
N ASP A 229 12.33 -25.21 -4.94
CA ASP A 229 12.27 -24.43 -3.70
C ASP A 229 12.26 -22.95 -4.07
N ILE A 230 11.06 -22.38 -4.06
CA ILE A 230 10.79 -20.95 -4.18
C ILE A 230 10.92 -20.34 -2.79
N CYS A 231 11.41 -19.10 -2.73
CA CYS A 231 11.70 -18.30 -1.53
C CYS A 231 13.06 -18.53 -0.88
N ARG A 232 14.07 -17.76 -1.31
CA ARG A 232 15.03 -17.13 -0.40
C ARG A 232 15.66 -15.88 -1.04
N ASN A 233 15.47 -14.76 -0.34
CA ASN A 233 16.30 -13.57 -0.28
C ASN A 233 16.79 -12.87 -1.58
N SER A 234 16.27 -11.67 -1.80
CA SER A 234 17.08 -10.57 -2.35
C SER A 234 16.85 -9.28 -1.54
N ARG A 235 17.78 -9.04 -0.61
CA ARG A 235 18.03 -7.75 0.05
C ARG A 235 18.42 -6.72 -1.00
N TRP A 236 17.80 -5.54 -0.98
CA TRP A 236 18.38 -4.31 -1.50
C TRP A 236 18.16 -3.21 -0.47
N PHE A 237 19.26 -2.81 0.19
CA PHE A 237 19.32 -1.61 1.01
C PHE A 237 19.54 -0.41 0.07
N LEU A 238 18.67 0.59 0.11
CA LEU A 238 18.95 1.95 -0.32
C LEU A 238 18.90 2.82 0.94
N THR A 239 20.05 2.97 1.59
CA THR A 239 20.32 4.09 2.50
C THR A 239 20.61 5.30 1.64
N LEU A 240 19.69 6.26 1.61
CA LEU A 240 19.98 7.64 1.24
C LEU A 240 20.34 8.37 2.54
N GLU A 241 21.43 9.13 2.53
CA GLU A 241 21.69 10.19 3.50
C GLU A 241 20.54 11.21 3.53
#